data_AF-A0AAD5EBI1-F1
#
_entry.id   AF-A0AAD5EBI1-F1
#
_cell.length_a   1.000
_cell.length_b   1.000
_cell.length_c   1.000
_cell.angle_alpha   90.00
_cell.angle_beta   90.00
_cell.angle_gamma   90.00
#
_symmetry.space_group_name_H-M   'P 1'
#
loop_
_entity.id
_entity.type
_entity.pdbx_description
1 polymer ?
#
loop_
_entity_poly.entity_id
_entity_poly.type
_entity_poly.pdbx_seq_one_letter_code
_entity_poly.pdbx_strand_id
1 'polypeptide(L)' 'RYVCPYCSKGFSRPSSLRIHTYSHTGEKPFVCSEDGCGRRFSVQSNMRRHLRV' A
#
# COMPACT_ATOMS: atom_id res chain seq x y z
N ARG A 1 4.02 -19.76 -2.42
CA ARG A 1 4.90 -18.63 -2.81
C ARG A 1 4.11 -17.73 -3.74
N TYR A 2 4.00 -16.44 -3.44
CA TYR A 2 3.28 -15.48 -4.28
C TYR A 2 4.29 -14.63 -5.03
N VAL A 3 4.23 -14.58 -6.36
CA VAL A 3 5.25 -13.93 -7.19
C VAL A 3 4.69 -12.67 -7.83
N CYS A 4 5.47 -11.60 -7.82
CA CYS A 4 5.10 -10.35 -8.47
C CYS A 4 5.14 -10.49 -9.99
N PRO A 5 4.05 -10.13 -10.70
CA PRO A 5 4.01 -10.20 -12.16
C PRO A 5 4.90 -9.15 -12.85
N TYR A 6 5.34 -8.11 -12.12
CA TYR A 6 6.11 -6.99 -12.68
C TYR A 6 7.63 -7.11 -12.46
N CYS A 7 8.09 -7.84 -11.44
CA CYS A 7 9.52 -7.89 -11.09
C CYS A 7 9.99 -9.23 -10.51
N SER A 8 9.20 -10.30 -10.67
CA SER A 8 9.55 -11.68 -10.23
C SER A 8 9.85 -11.84 -8.72
N LYS A 9 9.62 -10.80 -7.91
CA LYS A 9 9.85 -10.82 -6.46
C LYS A 9 8.86 -11.76 -5.77
N GLY A 10 9.36 -12.62 -4.90
CA GLY A 10 8.56 -13.59 -4.14
C GLY A 10 8.13 -13.06 -2.76
N PHE A 11 6.91 -13.40 -2.37
CA PHE A 11 6.31 -13.07 -1.08
C PHE A 11 5.72 -14.32 -0.42
N SER A 12 5.78 -14.35 0.91
CA SER A 12 5.22 -15.44 1.73
C SER A 12 3.71 -15.33 1.91
N ARG A 13 3.13 -14.13 1.71
CA ARG A 13 1.70 -13.85 1.92
C ARG A 13 1.10 -13.15 0.71
N PRO A 14 -0.16 -13.44 0.34
CA PRO A 14 -0.81 -12.79 -0.81
C PRO A 14 -1.07 -11.30 -0.54
N SER A 15 -1.37 -10.93 0.72
CA SER A 15 -1.55 -9.53 1.10
C SER A 15 -0.28 -8.70 0.90
N SER A 16 0.89 -9.27 1.19
CA SER A 16 2.20 -8.61 0.96
C SER A 16 2.47 -8.42 -0.53
N LEU A 17 2.14 -9.42 -1.36
CA LEU A 17 2.22 -9.29 -2.82
C LEU A 17 1.29 -8.17 -3.31
N ARG A 18 0.02 -8.16 -2.88
CA ARG A 18 -0.96 -7.14 -3.30
C ARG A 18 -0.56 -5.72 -2.91
N ILE A 19 0.00 -5.55 -1.70
CA ILE A 19 0.52 -4.25 -1.28
C ILE A 19 1.74 -3.86 -2.13
N HIS A 20 2.60 -4.82 -2.43
CA HIS A 20 3.75 -4.58 -3.29
C HIS A 20 3.34 -4.21 -4.73
N THR A 21 2.28 -4.77 -5.30
CA THR A 21 1.84 -4.40 -6.66
C THR A 21 1.47 -2.92 -6.78
N TYR A 22 1.04 -2.27 -5.68
CA TYR A 22 0.80 -0.83 -5.65
C TYR A 22 2.07 0.01 -5.86
N SER A 23 3.28 -0.53 -5.60
CA SER A 23 4.53 0.16 -5.95
C SER A 23 4.81 0.16 -7.45
N HIS A 24 4.18 -0.73 -8.21
CA HIS A 24 4.27 -0.77 -9.66
C HIS A 24 3.15 0.05 -10.32
N THR A 25 1.91 -0.08 -9.83
CA THR A 25 0.76 0.64 -10.40
C THR A 25 0.68 2.09 -9.94
N GLY A 26 1.36 2.44 -8.84
CA GLY A 26 1.26 3.76 -8.21
C GLY A 26 -0.05 3.97 -7.44
N GLU A 27 -0.92 2.95 -7.38
CA GLU A 27 -2.20 3.04 -6.69
C GLU A 27 -2.01 3.26 -5.19
N LYS A 28 -2.81 4.17 -4.63
CA LYS A 28 -2.82 4.49 -3.21
C LYS A 28 -4.27 4.50 -2.73
N PRO A 29 -4.85 3.32 -2.46
CA PRO A 29 -6.27 3.19 -2.15
C PRO A 29 -6.63 3.77 -0.78
N PHE A 30 -5.67 3.93 0.13
CA PHE A 30 -5.93 4.46 1.46
C PHE A 30 -5.74 5.96 1.46
N VAL A 31 -6.83 6.71 1.63
CA VAL A 31 -6.82 8.17 1.68
C VAL A 31 -6.93 8.61 3.14
N CYS A 32 -6.20 9.67 3.51
CA CYS A 32 -6.36 10.33 4.79
C CYS A 32 -7.75 11.00 4.85
N SER A 33 -8.52 10.70 5.89
CA SER A 33 -9.86 11.27 6.08
C SER A 33 -9.83 12.66 6.73
N GLU A 34 -8.66 13.17 7.12
CA GLU A 34 -8.57 14.52 7.67
C GLU A 34 -8.80 15.59 6.61
N ASP A 35 -9.65 16.54 6.95
CA ASP A 35 -9.99 17.67 6.09
C ASP A 35 -8.73 18.50 5.79
N GLY A 36 -8.50 18.79 4.51
CA GLY A 36 -7.30 19.51 4.04
C GLY A 36 -6.00 18.69 3.92
N CYS A 37 -5.95 17.42 4.34
CA CYS A 37 -4.71 16.63 4.27
C CYS A 37 -4.44 16.05 2.86
N GLY A 38 -5.45 15.42 2.25
CA GLY A 38 -5.37 14.86 0.88
C GLY A 38 -4.34 13.74 0.67
N ARG A 39 -3.62 13.31 1.72
CA ARG A 39 -2.55 12.30 1.62
C ARG A 39 -3.11 10.92 1.29
N ARG A 40 -2.42 10.21 0.40
CA ARG A 40 -2.77 8.84 -0.01
C ARG A 40 -1.63 7.88 0.31
N PHE A 41 -1.98 6.65 0.67
CA PHE A 41 -1.07 5.59 1.10
C PHE A 41 -1.37 4.28 0.36
N SER A 42 -0.32 3.52 0.07
CA SER A 42 -0.43 2.15 -0.47
C SER A 42 -0.70 1.12 0.63
N VAL A 43 -0.50 1.47 1.90
CA VAL A 43 -0.66 0.57 3.05
C VAL A 43 -1.52 1.21 4.13
N GLN A 44 -2.55 0.47 4.59
CA GLN A 44 -3.46 0.93 5.64
C GLN A 44 -2.73 1.25 6.95
N SER A 45 -1.76 0.43 7.35
CA SER A 45 -1.00 0.65 8.59
C SER A 45 -0.22 1.97 8.56
N ASN A 46 0.29 2.38 7.40
CA ASN A 46 0.98 3.66 7.23
C ASN A 46 0.02 4.84 7.38
N MET A 47 -1.17 4.76 6.75
CA MET A 47 -2.24 5.75 6.89
C MET A 47 -2.71 5.86 8.35
N ARG A 48 -2.94 4.73 9.04
CA ARG A 48 -3.33 4.73 10.46
C ARG A 48 -2.24 5.29 11.37
N ARG A 49 -0.96 5.08 11.04
CA ARG A 49 0.15 5.70 11.78
C ARG A 49 0.21 7.20 11.56
N HIS A 50 -0.08 7.66 10.34
CA HIS A 50 -0.17 9.08 10.02
C HIS A 50 -1.25 9.80 10.82
N LEU A 51 -2.43 9.18 11.01
CA LEU A 51 -3.55 9.75 11.80
C LEU A 51 -3.34 9.78 13.33
N ARG A 52 -2.25 9.20 13.84
CA ARG A 52 -1.94 9.20 15.28
C ARG A 52 -1.02 10.34 15.70
N VAL A 53 -0.73 11.26 14.78
CA VAL A 53 0.04 12.49 15.00
C VAL A 53 -0.98 13.61 15.17
#